data_AF-A0AAV4HY28-F1
#
_entry.id   AF-A0AAV4HY28-F1
#
_cell.length_a   1.000
_cell.length_b   1.000
_cell.length_c   1.000
_cell.angle_alpha   90.00
_cell.angle_beta   90.00
_cell.angle_gamma   90.00
#
_symmetry.space_group_name_H-M   'P 1'
#
loop_
_entity.id
_entity.type
_entity.pdbx_description
1 polymer ?
#
loop_
_entity_poly.entity_id
_entity_poly.type
_entity_poly.pdbx_seq_one_letter_code
_entity_poly.pdbx_strand_id
1 'polypeptide(L)'
;MGKNRHPLIALTWNPQGKRGRGRPRDTWTRTVDDERSGADKTWNELQWLAEDRDAWRNFVGALCSQSVYCTALDEVHAATAVAVVVVVVVVVVVVVVVVVIAIVAVIVAIAAAVVIIVIVVVVVVVVVVVPVIAVVVVVVVVVVVVVVVVVVVVVVVVIAIVAVVVAIAAAVVIIVIVVIVVVVVVVPVIAAAVVVVVILVGAVLIALVVVVVVVVVIVVVVVVVVVVVVVVVVVAVAVVVLVVKQ
;
A
#
# COMPACT_ATOMS: atom_id res chain seq x y z
N MET A 1 59.13 15.09 -109.59
CA MET A 1 59.18 13.96 -108.65
C MET A 1 58.48 12.77 -109.28
N GLY A 2 59.23 11.72 -109.65
CA GLY A 2 58.64 10.50 -110.22
C GLY A 2 57.92 9.71 -109.14
N LYS A 3 56.65 9.35 -109.38
CA LYS A 3 55.81 8.57 -108.48
C LYS A 3 56.36 7.14 -108.38
N ASN A 4 57.01 6.81 -107.27
CA ASN A 4 57.43 5.44 -106.96
C ASN A 4 56.23 4.64 -106.40
N ARG A 5 55.73 3.67 -107.17
CA ARG A 5 54.47 2.92 -106.94
C ARG A 5 54.61 1.63 -106.11
N HIS A 6 55.61 1.55 -105.22
CA HIS A 6 55.91 0.33 -104.45
C HIS A 6 54.80 -0.18 -103.51
N PRO A 7 54.05 0.65 -102.75
CA PRO A 7 53.04 0.15 -101.80
C PRO A 7 51.79 -0.43 -102.49
N LEU A 8 51.40 0.10 -103.65
CA LEU A 8 50.35 -0.44 -104.51
C LEU A 8 50.67 -1.86 -105.03
N ILE A 9 51.94 -2.13 -105.31
CA ILE A 9 52.41 -3.45 -105.76
C ILE A 9 52.36 -4.45 -104.61
N ALA A 10 52.64 -4.01 -103.38
CA ALA A 10 52.52 -4.87 -102.20
C ALA A 10 51.05 -5.24 -101.88
N LEU A 11 50.10 -4.32 -102.10
CA LEU A 11 48.67 -4.57 -101.90
C LEU A 11 48.07 -5.55 -102.92
N THR A 12 48.57 -5.55 -104.16
CA THR A 12 48.04 -6.37 -105.27
C THR A 12 48.77 -7.70 -105.45
N TRP A 13 49.70 -8.03 -104.54
CA TRP A 13 50.50 -9.24 -104.61
C TRP A 13 49.69 -10.49 -104.22
N ASN A 14 49.46 -11.38 -105.18
CA ASN A 14 48.75 -12.66 -104.98
C ASN A 14 49.75 -13.84 -104.95
N PRO A 15 50.15 -14.34 -103.76
CA PRO A 15 51.04 -15.49 -103.67
C PRO A 15 50.28 -16.80 -103.87
N GLN A 16 49.94 -17.16 -105.11
CA GLN A 16 49.44 -18.50 -105.43
C GLN A 16 50.60 -19.50 -105.52
N GLY A 17 50.74 -20.35 -104.49
CA GLY A 17 51.68 -21.46 -104.51
C GLY A 17 51.54 -22.38 -103.30
N LYS A 18 51.54 -23.69 -103.55
CA LYS A 18 51.49 -24.75 -102.52
C LYS A 18 52.91 -24.99 -101.99
N ARG A 19 53.20 -24.74 -100.69
CA ARG A 19 54.49 -25.08 -100.04
C ARG A 19 54.42 -25.12 -98.50
N GLY A 20 55.42 -25.81 -97.91
CA GLY A 20 55.30 -26.76 -96.79
C GLY A 20 55.27 -26.29 -95.34
N ARG A 21 55.33 -27.30 -94.45
CA ARG A 21 55.11 -27.26 -92.99
C ARG A 21 56.14 -26.36 -92.28
N GLY A 22 55.63 -25.41 -91.49
CA GLY A 22 56.42 -24.53 -90.62
C GLY A 22 56.03 -23.04 -90.60
N ARG A 23 55.03 -22.61 -91.40
CA ARG A 23 54.61 -21.20 -91.52
C ARG A 23 53.45 -20.86 -90.55
N PRO A 24 53.34 -19.62 -90.03
CA PRO A 24 52.22 -19.17 -89.19
C PRO A 24 50.85 -19.46 -89.82
N ARG A 25 49.85 -19.71 -88.96
CA ARG A 25 48.52 -20.28 -89.30
C ARG A 25 47.70 -19.41 -90.25
N ASP A 26 48.00 -18.11 -90.31
CA ASP A 26 47.22 -17.14 -91.07
C ASP A 26 47.89 -16.82 -92.42
N THR A 27 47.09 -16.88 -93.49
CA THR A 27 47.54 -16.45 -94.82
C THR A 27 47.63 -14.93 -94.83
N TRP A 28 48.68 -14.36 -95.43
CA TRP A 28 48.87 -12.90 -95.57
C TRP A 28 47.59 -12.19 -96.03
N THR A 29 46.86 -12.79 -96.98
CA THR A 29 45.58 -12.27 -97.45
C THR A 29 44.53 -12.17 -96.33
N ARG A 30 44.41 -13.16 -95.44
CA ARG A 30 43.47 -13.11 -94.31
C ARG A 30 43.89 -12.10 -93.25
N THR A 31 45.18 -12.01 -92.92
CA THR A 31 45.65 -11.02 -91.96
C THR A 31 45.42 -9.60 -92.45
N VAL A 32 45.71 -9.31 -93.73
CA VAL A 32 45.43 -7.99 -94.32
C VAL A 32 43.93 -7.72 -94.42
N ASP A 33 43.10 -8.74 -94.69
CA ASP A 33 41.64 -8.56 -94.77
C ASP A 33 41.01 -8.39 -93.37
N ASP A 34 41.50 -9.09 -92.34
CA ASP A 34 41.08 -8.94 -90.95
C ASP A 34 41.52 -7.57 -90.38
N GLU A 35 42.74 -7.12 -90.66
CA GLU A 35 43.21 -5.78 -90.28
C GLU A 35 42.44 -4.67 -91.03
N ARG A 36 42.12 -4.88 -92.31
CA ARG A 36 41.26 -3.98 -93.10
C ARG A 36 39.85 -3.92 -92.52
N SER A 37 39.27 -5.07 -92.18
CA SER A 37 37.94 -5.16 -91.57
C SER A 37 37.92 -4.54 -90.17
N GLY A 38 38.99 -4.70 -89.37
CA GLY A 38 39.12 -4.04 -88.07
C GLY A 38 39.32 -2.52 -88.16
N ALA A 39 39.74 -2.01 -89.32
CA ALA A 39 39.90 -0.59 -89.60
C ALA A 39 38.69 0.05 -90.32
N ASP A 40 37.65 -0.73 -90.65
CA ASP A 40 36.44 -0.32 -91.39
C ASP A 40 36.72 0.46 -92.69
N LYS A 41 37.72 0.02 -93.47
CA LYS A 41 38.04 0.61 -94.78
C LYS A 41 37.79 -0.33 -95.94
N THR A 42 37.34 0.21 -97.06
CA THR A 42 37.20 -0.53 -98.31
C THR A 42 38.56 -0.65 -99.02
N TRP A 43 38.73 -1.66 -99.88
CA TRP A 43 39.96 -1.86 -100.65
C TRP A 43 40.35 -0.65 -101.52
N ASN A 44 39.36 0.07 -102.05
CA ASN A 44 39.59 1.29 -102.83
C ASN A 44 40.16 2.44 -101.98
N GLU A 45 39.67 2.60 -100.75
CA GLU A 45 40.17 3.64 -99.84
C GLU A 45 41.59 3.33 -99.36
N LEU A 46 41.90 2.06 -99.09
CA LEU A 46 43.27 1.63 -98.78
C LEU A 46 44.22 1.85 -99.96
N GLN A 47 43.76 1.61 -101.19
CA GLN A 47 44.55 1.83 -102.39
C GLN A 47 44.87 3.32 -102.60
N TRP A 48 43.91 4.20 -102.35
CA TRP A 48 44.10 5.65 -102.38
C TRP A 48 45.06 6.11 -101.26
N LEU A 49 44.88 5.56 -100.05
CA LEU A 49 45.74 5.85 -98.90
C LEU A 49 47.17 5.37 -99.12
N ALA A 50 47.37 4.28 -99.85
CA ALA A 50 48.68 3.75 -100.21
C ALA A 50 49.38 4.57 -101.32
N GLU A 51 48.64 5.37 -102.08
CA GLU A 51 49.21 6.25 -103.09
C GLU A 51 49.80 7.53 -102.47
N ASP A 52 49.27 7.97 -101.33
CA ASP A 52 49.84 9.01 -100.48
C ASP A 52 50.70 8.41 -99.35
N ARG A 53 52.01 8.59 -99.46
CA ARG A 53 52.98 7.97 -98.55
C ARG A 53 52.82 8.40 -97.09
N ASP A 54 52.44 9.65 -96.85
CA ASP A 54 52.35 10.18 -95.49
C ASP A 54 51.05 9.71 -94.82
N ALA A 55 49.96 9.65 -95.59
CA ALA A 55 48.70 9.07 -95.15
C ALA A 55 48.84 7.57 -94.84
N TRP A 56 49.55 6.80 -95.67
CA TRP A 56 49.83 5.39 -95.43
C TRP A 56 50.62 5.15 -94.13
N ARG A 57 51.67 5.95 -93.88
CA ARG A 57 52.50 5.81 -92.66
C ARG A 57 51.70 6.09 -91.39
N ASN A 58 50.83 7.10 -91.41
CA ASN A 58 49.99 7.42 -90.25
C ASN A 58 48.96 6.32 -89.97
N PHE A 59 48.38 5.74 -91.03
CA PHE A 59 47.41 4.65 -90.91
C PHE A 59 48.03 3.36 -90.36
N VAL A 60 49.17 2.93 -90.92
CA VAL A 60 49.90 1.77 -90.40
C VAL A 60 50.40 2.02 -88.98
N GLY A 61 50.82 3.25 -88.66
CA GLY A 61 51.20 3.65 -87.31
C GLY A 61 50.06 3.52 -86.29
N ALA A 62 48.82 3.84 -86.68
CA ALA A 62 47.64 3.71 -85.83
C ALA A 62 47.22 2.24 -85.62
N LEU A 63 47.32 1.39 -86.64
CA LEU A 63 47.04 -0.05 -86.50
C LEU A 63 48.08 -0.76 -85.62
N CYS A 64 49.35 -0.35 -85.72
CA CYS A 64 50.41 -0.86 -84.86
C CYS A 64 50.27 -0.41 -83.39
N SER A 65 49.53 0.66 -83.09
CA SER A 65 49.21 1.02 -81.71
C SER A 65 47.97 0.27 -81.20
N GLN A 66 46.92 0.10 -82.02
CA GLN A 66 45.65 -0.54 -81.63
C GLN A 66 45.77 -2.02 -81.22
N SER A 67 46.63 -2.80 -81.89
CA SER A 67 46.80 -4.24 -81.59
C SER A 67 47.47 -4.50 -80.24
N VAL A 68 48.13 -3.49 -79.67
CA VAL A 68 48.75 -3.56 -78.34
C VAL A 68 47.73 -3.26 -77.23
N TYR A 69 46.61 -2.59 -77.51
CA TYR A 69 45.61 -2.24 -76.50
C TYR A 69 44.51 -3.30 -76.30
N CYS A 70 44.26 -4.19 -77.27
CA CYS A 70 43.07 -5.08 -77.24
C CYS A 70 43.24 -6.34 -76.39
N THR A 71 44.45 -6.88 -76.19
CA THR A 71 44.69 -8.02 -75.29
C THR A 71 44.95 -7.60 -73.83
N ALA A 72 45.04 -6.30 -73.55
CA ALA A 72 45.34 -5.77 -72.23
C ALA A 72 44.09 -5.27 -71.47
N LEU A 73 42.92 -5.13 -72.12
CA LEU A 73 41.73 -4.57 -71.49
C LEU A 73 40.84 -5.61 -70.78
N ASP A 74 40.78 -6.86 -71.23
CA ASP A 74 39.90 -7.89 -70.62
C ASP A 74 40.44 -8.47 -69.30
N GLU A 75 41.76 -8.62 -69.14
CA GLU A 75 42.37 -9.08 -67.87
C GLU A 75 42.36 -7.98 -66.80
N VAL A 76 42.51 -6.72 -67.22
CA VAL A 76 42.54 -5.58 -66.31
C VAL A 76 41.11 -5.23 -65.84
N HIS A 77 40.08 -5.38 -66.68
CA HIS A 77 38.68 -5.25 -66.25
C HIS A 77 38.21 -6.37 -65.31
N ALA A 78 38.65 -7.62 -65.49
CA ALA A 78 38.31 -8.70 -64.56
C ALA A 78 38.98 -8.51 -63.18
N ALA A 79 40.27 -8.13 -63.16
CA ALA A 79 40.99 -7.88 -61.91
C ALA A 79 40.45 -6.65 -61.15
N THR A 80 40.11 -5.57 -61.87
CA THR A 80 39.51 -4.37 -61.26
C THR A 80 38.09 -4.64 -60.74
N ALA A 81 37.29 -5.45 -61.42
CA ALA A 81 35.97 -5.86 -60.94
C ALA A 81 36.05 -6.66 -59.62
N VAL A 82 36.98 -7.62 -59.51
CA VAL A 82 37.19 -8.40 -58.27
C VAL A 82 37.64 -7.49 -57.13
N ALA A 83 38.56 -6.56 -57.38
CA ALA A 83 39.01 -5.60 -56.38
C ALA A 83 37.85 -4.73 -55.85
N VAL A 84 36.97 -4.23 -56.74
CA VAL A 84 35.79 -3.46 -56.35
C VAL A 84 34.84 -4.31 -55.51
N VAL A 85 34.56 -5.54 -55.90
CA VAL A 85 33.69 -6.45 -55.12
C VAL A 85 34.25 -6.70 -53.73
N VAL A 86 35.56 -6.98 -53.61
CA VAL A 86 36.20 -7.17 -52.31
C VAL A 86 36.08 -5.92 -51.45
N VAL A 87 36.36 -4.74 -52.02
CA VAL A 87 36.21 -3.47 -51.29
C VAL A 87 34.77 -3.27 -50.83
N VAL A 88 33.78 -3.50 -51.70
CA VAL A 88 32.36 -3.39 -51.35
C VAL A 88 31.99 -4.36 -50.23
N VAL A 89 32.41 -5.63 -50.33
CA VAL A 89 32.16 -6.63 -49.28
C VAL A 89 32.81 -6.20 -47.95
N VAL A 90 34.06 -5.75 -47.98
CA VAL A 90 34.75 -5.27 -46.77
C VAL A 90 34.00 -4.07 -46.18
N VAL A 91 33.59 -3.10 -47.00
CA VAL A 91 32.80 -1.94 -46.54
C VAL A 91 31.48 -2.39 -45.92
N VAL A 92 30.74 -3.29 -46.57
CA VAL A 92 29.48 -3.84 -46.05
C VAL A 92 29.71 -4.54 -44.71
N VAL A 93 30.74 -5.38 -44.60
CA VAL A 93 31.09 -6.06 -43.34
C VAL A 93 31.40 -5.05 -42.25
N VAL A 94 32.21 -4.02 -42.54
CA VAL A 94 32.54 -2.96 -41.58
C VAL A 94 31.27 -2.23 -41.13
N VAL A 95 30.39 -1.86 -42.06
CA VAL A 95 29.10 -1.21 -41.74
C VAL A 95 28.25 -2.12 -40.86
N VAL A 96 28.12 -3.40 -41.20
CA VAL A 96 27.36 -4.37 -40.38
C VAL A 96 27.94 -4.48 -38.98
N VAL A 97 29.26 -4.58 -38.84
CA VAL A 97 29.93 -4.64 -37.52
C VAL A 97 29.67 -3.37 -36.71
N VAL A 98 29.78 -2.19 -37.31
CA VAL A 98 29.48 -0.91 -36.64
C VAL A 98 28.03 -0.86 -36.19
N VAL A 99 27.09 -1.27 -37.04
CA VAL A 99 25.66 -1.33 -36.71
C VAL A 99 25.41 -2.29 -35.55
N VAL A 100 26.01 -3.48 -35.56
CA VAL A 100 25.88 -4.46 -34.47
C VAL A 100 26.42 -3.89 -33.16
N ILE A 101 27.60 -3.26 -33.17
CA ILE A 101 28.17 -2.62 -31.98
C ILE A 101 27.23 -1.53 -31.45
N ALA A 102 26.66 -0.70 -32.33
CA ALA A 102 25.71 0.34 -31.95
C ALA A 102 24.45 -0.25 -31.31
N ILE A 103 23.88 -1.31 -31.90
CA ILE A 103 22.71 -2.02 -31.35
C ILE A 103 23.03 -2.58 -29.96
N VAL A 104 24.16 -3.26 -29.80
CA VAL A 104 24.58 -3.81 -28.49
C VAL A 104 24.74 -2.71 -27.46
N ALA A 105 25.36 -1.59 -27.82
CA ALA A 105 25.52 -0.44 -26.92
C ALA A 105 24.16 0.12 -26.46
N VAL A 106 23.19 0.24 -27.38
CA VAL A 106 21.82 0.68 -27.05
C VAL A 106 21.13 -0.32 -26.11
N ILE A 107 21.24 -1.62 -26.36
CA ILE A 107 20.66 -2.67 -25.49
C ILE A 107 21.24 -2.58 -24.07
N VAL A 108 22.56 -2.44 -23.96
CA VAL A 108 23.24 -2.31 -22.66
C VAL A 108 22.80 -1.04 -21.94
N ALA A 109 22.66 0.09 -22.65
CA ALA A 109 22.18 1.33 -22.08
C ALA A 109 20.73 1.22 -21.56
N ILE A 110 19.85 0.58 -22.33
CA ILE A 110 18.46 0.33 -21.89
C ILE A 110 18.45 -0.58 -20.67
N ALA A 111 19.23 -1.67 -20.67
CA ALA A 111 19.30 -2.58 -19.53
C ALA A 111 19.79 -1.86 -18.26
N ALA A 112 20.82 -1.02 -18.36
CA ALA A 112 21.31 -0.21 -17.25
C ALA A 112 20.24 0.78 -16.75
N ALA A 113 19.52 1.45 -17.65
CA ALA A 113 18.44 2.35 -17.29
C ALA A 113 17.30 1.62 -16.56
N VAL A 114 16.89 0.44 -17.03
CA VAL A 114 15.87 -0.40 -16.36
C VAL A 114 16.33 -0.80 -14.97
N VAL A 115 17.58 -1.23 -14.80
CA VAL A 115 18.13 -1.58 -13.47
C VAL A 115 18.08 -0.38 -12.54
N ILE A 116 18.48 0.81 -13.00
CA ILE A 116 18.41 2.05 -12.20
C ILE A 116 16.96 2.35 -11.81
N ILE A 117 16.00 2.26 -12.74
CA ILE A 117 14.58 2.49 -12.44
C ILE A 117 14.09 1.51 -11.37
N VAL A 118 14.39 0.21 -11.51
CA VAL A 118 14.01 -0.80 -10.53
C VAL A 118 14.60 -0.48 -9.15
N ILE A 119 15.89 -0.13 -9.08
CA ILE A 119 16.53 0.27 -7.83
C ILE A 119 15.82 1.48 -7.21
N VAL A 120 15.53 2.52 -8.00
CA VAL A 120 14.82 3.71 -7.52
C VAL A 120 13.44 3.34 -6.99
N VAL A 121 12.67 2.51 -7.70
CA VAL A 121 11.35 2.05 -7.22
C VAL A 121 11.47 1.30 -5.90
N VAL A 122 12.41 0.35 -5.80
CA VAL A 122 12.64 -0.41 -4.56
C VAL A 122 13.02 0.53 -3.42
N VAL A 123 13.92 1.48 -3.65
CA VAL A 123 14.32 2.47 -2.64
C VAL A 123 13.12 3.33 -2.22
N VAL A 124 12.30 3.81 -3.15
CA VAL A 124 11.10 4.59 -2.83
C VAL A 124 10.11 3.76 -2.01
N VAL A 125 9.87 2.51 -2.37
CA VAL A 125 8.98 1.61 -1.62
C VAL A 125 9.50 1.40 -0.20
N VAL A 126 10.79 1.09 -0.04
CA VAL A 126 11.39 0.83 1.27
C VAL A 126 11.45 2.10 2.13
N VAL A 127 11.84 3.23 1.56
CA VAL A 127 12.06 4.49 2.30
C VAL A 127 10.75 5.24 2.59
N VAL A 128 9.72 5.08 1.75
CA VAL A 128 8.47 5.82 1.90
C VAL A 128 7.33 4.90 2.34
N VAL A 129 7.08 3.82 1.62
CA VAL A 129 5.89 2.99 1.85
C VAL A 129 5.99 2.21 3.16
N VAL A 130 7.14 1.61 3.46
CA VAL A 130 7.34 0.86 4.71
C VAL A 130 7.14 1.72 5.97
N PRO A 131 7.76 2.91 6.13
CA PRO A 131 7.51 3.73 7.31
C PRO A 131 6.09 4.27 7.37
N VAL A 132 5.45 4.58 6.24
CA VAL A 132 4.02 4.95 6.24
C VAL A 132 3.16 3.81 6.78
N ILE A 133 3.38 2.57 6.33
CA ILE A 133 2.68 1.39 6.86
C ILE A 133 2.95 1.25 8.36
N ALA A 134 4.20 1.39 8.79
CA ALA A 134 4.56 1.30 10.21
C ALA A 134 3.83 2.35 11.06
N VAL A 135 3.76 3.61 10.61
CA VAL A 135 3.02 4.69 11.29
C VAL A 135 1.53 4.36 11.36
N VAL A 136 0.93 3.89 10.26
CA VAL A 136 -0.48 3.48 10.24
C VAL A 136 -0.73 2.37 11.26
N VAL A 137 0.12 1.34 11.31
CA VAL A 137 0.00 0.26 12.29
C VAL A 137 0.09 0.79 13.72
N VAL A 138 1.05 1.67 14.02
CA VAL A 138 1.18 2.29 15.35
C VAL A 138 -0.08 3.07 15.71
N VAL A 139 -0.61 3.88 14.79
CA VAL A 139 -1.85 4.64 15.02
C VAL A 139 -3.02 3.71 15.31
N VAL A 140 -3.20 2.65 14.53
CA VAL A 140 -4.26 1.65 14.76
C VAL A 140 -4.11 1.00 16.14
N VAL A 141 -2.90 0.60 16.52
CA VAL A 141 -2.63 0.01 17.85
C VAL A 141 -2.98 1.00 18.96
N VAL A 142 -2.58 2.26 18.84
CA VAL A 142 -2.90 3.31 19.82
C VAL A 142 -4.42 3.50 19.94
N VAL A 143 -5.14 3.56 18.82
CA VAL A 143 -6.61 3.68 18.81
C VAL A 143 -7.25 2.49 19.53
N VAL A 144 -6.81 1.26 19.23
CA VAL A 144 -7.32 0.05 19.89
C VAL A 144 -7.07 0.11 21.39
N VAL A 145 -5.86 0.48 21.83
CA VAL A 145 -5.53 0.62 23.26
C VAL A 145 -6.43 1.65 23.93
N VAL A 146 -6.62 2.82 23.33
CA VAL A 146 -7.51 3.87 23.86
C VAL A 146 -8.94 3.34 24.01
N VAL A 147 -9.47 2.67 22.99
CA VAL A 147 -10.82 2.08 23.05
C VAL A 147 -10.92 1.06 24.19
N VAL A 148 -9.94 0.17 24.33
CA VAL A 148 -9.91 -0.82 25.42
C VAL A 148 -9.89 -0.14 26.79
N VAL A 149 -9.05 0.89 26.96
CA VAL A 149 -8.98 1.66 28.21
C VAL A 149 -10.34 2.31 28.53
N VAL A 150 -10.98 2.94 27.55
CA VAL A 150 -12.31 3.55 27.72
C VAL A 150 -13.34 2.52 28.14
N VAL A 151 -13.37 1.36 27.48
CA VAL A 151 -14.29 0.25 27.84
C VAL A 151 -14.05 -0.21 29.28
N VAL A 152 -12.80 -0.41 29.68
CA VAL A 152 -12.45 -0.82 31.05
C VAL A 152 -12.93 0.22 32.07
N VAL A 153 -12.68 1.51 31.82
CA VAL A 153 -13.13 2.60 32.70
C VAL A 153 -14.65 2.59 32.82
N VAL A 154 -15.38 2.47 31.71
CA VAL A 154 -16.85 2.41 31.71
C VAL A 154 -17.34 1.22 32.55
N VAL A 155 -16.76 0.03 32.36
CA VAL A 155 -17.12 -1.16 33.13
C VAL A 155 -16.90 -0.95 34.63
N VAL A 156 -15.75 -0.39 35.03
CA VAL A 156 -15.45 -0.09 36.45
C VAL A 156 -16.45 0.90 37.03
N VAL A 157 -16.79 1.95 36.29
CA VAL A 157 -17.79 2.94 36.72
C VAL A 157 -19.16 2.29 36.89
N VAL A 158 -19.59 1.44 35.95
CA VAL A 158 -20.87 0.71 36.04
C VAL A 158 -20.88 -0.19 37.28
N ILE A 159 -19.82 -0.96 37.53
CA ILE A 159 -19.70 -1.81 38.73
C ILE A 159 -19.81 -0.96 40.00
N ALA A 160 -19.14 0.19 40.06
CA ALA A 160 -19.21 1.09 41.21
C ALA A 160 -20.63 1.64 41.44
N ILE A 161 -21.32 2.06 40.37
CA ILE A 161 -22.72 2.52 40.44
C ILE A 161 -23.63 1.41 40.99
N VAL A 162 -23.49 0.18 40.46
CA VAL A 162 -24.27 -0.98 40.93
C VAL A 162 -24.01 -1.25 42.41
N ALA A 163 -22.76 -1.20 42.86
CA ALA A 163 -22.41 -1.40 44.27
C ALA A 163 -23.07 -0.35 45.18
N VAL A 164 -23.07 0.92 44.77
CA VAL A 164 -23.74 2.01 45.51
C VAL A 164 -25.25 1.77 45.58
N VAL A 165 -25.89 1.41 44.46
CA VAL A 165 -27.33 1.12 44.43
C VAL A 165 -27.69 -0.03 45.37
N VAL A 166 -26.89 -1.11 45.37
CA VAL A 166 -27.09 -2.26 46.27
C VAL A 166 -26.92 -1.84 47.73
N ALA A 167 -25.93 -1.01 48.05
CA ALA A 167 -25.72 -0.51 49.42
C ALA A 167 -26.91 0.35 49.91
N ILE A 168 -27.43 1.23 49.05
CA ILE A 168 -28.62 2.05 49.34
C ILE A 168 -29.83 1.13 49.57
N ALA A 169 -30.06 0.15 48.70
CA ALA A 169 -31.16 -0.80 48.85
C ALA A 169 -31.07 -1.59 50.17
N ALA A 170 -29.89 -2.07 50.53
CA ALA A 170 -29.66 -2.76 51.81
C ALA A 170 -29.95 -1.83 53.01
N ALA A 171 -29.50 -0.57 52.96
CA ALA A 171 -29.78 0.41 54.01
C ALA A 171 -31.29 0.66 54.17
N VAL A 172 -32.02 0.79 53.07
CA VAL A 172 -33.49 0.95 53.09
C VAL A 172 -34.16 -0.27 53.73
N VAL A 173 -33.75 -1.49 53.35
CA VAL A 173 -34.29 -2.72 53.96
C VAL A 173 -34.04 -2.75 55.47
N ILE A 174 -32.84 -2.37 55.93
CA ILE A 174 -32.52 -2.29 57.36
C ILE A 174 -33.44 -1.28 58.06
N ILE A 175 -33.62 -0.07 57.49
CA ILE A 175 -34.50 0.96 58.04
C ILE A 175 -35.93 0.44 58.16
N VAL A 176 -36.46 -0.21 57.12
CA VAL A 176 -37.81 -0.79 57.13
C VAL A 176 -37.94 -1.84 58.24
N ILE A 177 -36.96 -2.73 58.40
CA ILE A 177 -36.95 -3.73 59.49
C ILE A 177 -36.99 -3.04 60.86
N VAL A 178 -36.16 -2.00 61.07
CA VAL A 178 -36.15 -1.24 62.33
C VAL A 178 -37.51 -0.61 62.62
N VAL A 179 -38.14 0.03 61.61
CA VAL A 179 -39.48 0.61 61.76
C VAL A 179 -40.50 -0.46 62.12
N ILE A 180 -40.47 -1.61 61.45
CA ILE A 180 -41.37 -2.75 61.77
C ILE A 180 -41.17 -3.20 63.21
N VAL A 181 -39.93 -3.38 63.68
CA VAL A 181 -39.64 -3.78 65.06
C VAL A 181 -40.15 -2.75 66.06
N VAL A 182 -39.94 -1.46 65.81
CA VAL A 182 -40.43 -0.38 66.69
C VAL A 182 -41.95 -0.42 66.77
N VAL A 183 -42.65 -0.48 65.64
CA VAL A 183 -44.11 -0.41 65.60
C VAL A 183 -44.75 -1.69 66.15
N VAL A 184 -44.24 -2.86 65.78
CA VAL A 184 -44.88 -4.16 66.10
C VAL A 184 -44.48 -4.68 67.48
N VAL A 185 -43.29 -4.32 67.98
CA VAL A 185 -42.79 -4.85 69.27
C VAL A 185 -42.72 -3.75 70.32
N VAL A 186 -42.02 -2.65 70.03
CA VAL A 186 -41.73 -1.62 71.06
C VAL A 186 -42.99 -0.87 71.48
N VAL A 187 -43.79 -0.40 70.52
CA VAL A 187 -45.05 0.33 70.80
C VAL A 187 -46.02 -0.48 71.68
N PRO A 188 -46.39 -1.74 71.38
CA PRO A 188 -47.31 -2.49 72.23
C PRO A 188 -46.73 -2.83 73.60
N VAL A 189 -45.42 -3.05 73.73
CA VAL A 189 -44.78 -3.25 75.04
C VAL A 189 -44.89 -1.99 75.90
N ILE A 190 -44.62 -0.81 75.33
CA ILE A 190 -44.80 0.46 76.04
C ILE A 190 -46.28 0.66 76.41
N ALA A 191 -47.21 0.41 75.47
CA ALA A 191 -48.64 0.53 75.72
C ALA A 191 -49.09 -0.40 76.86
N ALA A 192 -48.65 -1.66 76.88
CA ALA A 192 -48.94 -2.62 77.94
C ALA A 192 -48.37 -2.16 79.29
N ALA A 193 -47.13 -1.65 79.32
CA ALA A 193 -46.53 -1.11 80.53
C ALA A 193 -47.34 0.08 81.09
N VAL A 194 -47.79 1.00 80.23
CA VAL A 194 -48.65 2.13 80.64
C VAL A 194 -49.96 1.62 81.23
N VAL A 195 -50.62 0.64 80.60
CA VAL A 195 -51.86 0.04 81.13
C VAL A 195 -51.63 -0.56 82.52
N VAL A 196 -50.53 -1.30 82.72
CA VAL A 196 -50.17 -1.87 84.03
C VAL A 196 -49.98 -0.77 85.07
N VAL A 197 -49.25 0.31 84.75
CA VAL A 197 -49.05 1.44 85.65
C VAL A 197 -50.39 2.10 86.03
N VAL A 198 -51.29 2.31 85.05
CA VAL A 198 -52.62 2.89 85.30
C VAL A 198 -53.44 2.01 86.24
N ILE A 199 -53.43 0.68 86.04
CA ILE A 199 -54.12 -0.28 86.91
C ILE A 199 -53.57 -0.22 88.34
N LEU A 200 -52.24 -0.20 88.50
CA LEU A 200 -51.60 -0.13 89.81
C LEU A 200 -51.93 1.17 90.55
N VAL A 201 -51.83 2.32 89.87
CA VAL A 201 -52.18 3.63 90.45
C VAL A 201 -53.66 3.65 90.84
N GLY A 202 -54.55 3.15 89.97
CA GLY A 202 -55.98 3.03 90.27
C GLY A 202 -56.24 2.17 91.51
N ALA A 203 -55.59 1.01 91.62
CA ALA A 203 -55.71 0.14 92.79
C ALA A 203 -55.24 0.83 94.09
N VAL A 204 -54.12 1.55 94.05
CA VAL A 204 -53.61 2.32 95.21
C VAL A 204 -54.57 3.42 95.62
N LEU A 205 -55.14 4.18 94.66
CA LEU A 205 -56.12 5.22 94.95
C LEU A 205 -57.40 4.65 95.58
N ILE A 206 -57.91 3.53 95.05
CA ILE A 206 -59.07 2.83 95.63
C ILE A 206 -58.74 2.39 97.06
N ALA A 207 -57.58 1.78 97.29
CA ALA A 207 -57.16 1.36 98.63
C ALA A 207 -57.06 2.55 99.60
N LEU A 208 -56.51 3.69 99.16
CA LEU A 208 -56.44 4.92 99.95
C LEU A 208 -57.84 5.44 100.32
N VAL A 209 -58.77 5.48 99.37
CA VAL A 209 -60.16 5.89 99.60
C VAL A 209 -60.82 4.98 100.64
N VAL A 210 -60.64 3.66 100.52
CA VAL A 210 -61.16 2.69 101.50
C VAL A 210 -60.60 2.97 102.89
N VAL A 211 -59.29 3.19 103.03
CA VAL A 211 -58.65 3.54 104.32
C VAL A 211 -59.26 4.82 104.91
N VAL A 212 -59.40 5.87 104.11
CA VAL A 212 -59.99 7.15 104.56
C VAL A 212 -61.44 6.95 105.03
N VAL A 213 -62.26 6.22 104.26
CA VAL A 213 -63.66 5.93 104.64
C VAL A 213 -63.72 5.15 105.95
N VAL A 214 -62.90 4.12 106.11
CA VAL A 214 -62.83 3.34 107.36
C VAL A 214 -62.44 4.23 108.55
N VAL A 215 -61.43 5.09 108.39
CA VAL A 215 -61.01 6.04 109.44
C VAL A 215 -62.14 7.00 109.80
N VAL A 216 -62.83 7.57 108.82
CA VAL A 216 -63.98 8.47 109.05
C VAL A 216 -65.09 7.74 109.81
N VAL A 217 -65.43 6.52 109.41
CA VAL A 217 -66.43 5.69 110.10
C VAL A 217 -66.02 5.45 111.56
N ILE A 218 -64.75 5.08 111.82
CA ILE A 218 -64.24 4.89 113.17
C ILE A 218 -64.37 6.19 113.99
N VAL A 219 -63.96 7.33 113.44
CA VAL A 219 -64.07 8.63 114.12
C VAL A 219 -65.53 8.96 114.44
N VAL A 220 -66.45 8.78 113.49
CA VAL A 220 -67.89 9.01 113.71
C VAL A 220 -68.42 8.09 114.83
N VAL A 221 -68.09 6.80 114.79
CA VAL A 221 -68.49 5.85 115.84
C VAL A 221 -67.95 6.27 117.21
N VAL A 222 -66.67 6.62 117.30
CA VAL A 222 -66.04 7.10 118.55
C VAL A 222 -66.74 8.36 119.07
N VAL A 223 -67.00 9.34 118.20
CA VAL A 223 -67.72 10.57 118.57
C VAL A 223 -69.12 10.25 119.09
N VAL A 224 -69.87 9.40 118.40
CA VAL A 224 -71.21 8.97 118.84
C VAL A 224 -71.14 8.29 120.21
N VAL A 225 -70.21 7.36 120.42
CA VAL A 225 -70.01 6.69 121.72
C VAL A 225 -69.68 7.71 122.81
N VAL A 226 -68.76 8.64 122.57
CA VAL A 226 -68.40 9.69 123.53
C VAL A 226 -69.61 10.56 123.87
N VAL A 227 -70.39 10.99 122.86
CA VAL A 227 -71.61 11.77 123.08
C VAL A 227 -72.61 10.99 123.93
N VAL A 228 -72.86 9.71 123.62
CA VAL A 228 -73.75 8.85 124.41
C VAL A 228 -73.25 8.73 125.85
N VAL A 229 -71.96 8.49 126.08
CA VAL A 229 -71.37 8.41 127.42
C VAL A 229 -71.54 9.73 128.17
N VAL A 230 -71.26 10.88 127.53
CA VAL A 230 -71.45 12.21 128.14
C VAL A 230 -72.91 12.45 128.50
N VAL A 231 -73.85 12.14 127.61
CA VAL A 231 -75.29 12.26 127.88
C VAL A 231 -75.69 11.39 129.08
N VAL A 232 -75.25 10.13 129.11
CA VAL A 232 -75.52 9.21 130.24
C VAL A 232 -74.95 9.77 131.55
N VAL A 233 -73.72 10.28 131.55
CA VAL A 233 -73.09 10.89 132.73
C VAL A 233 -73.84 12.15 133.17
N VAL A 234 -74.20 13.05 132.26
CA VAL A 234 -74.95 14.27 132.57
C VAL A 234 -76.33 13.94 133.15
N VAL A 235 -77.03 12.97 132.58
CA VAL A 235 -78.32 12.48 133.10
C VAL A 235 -78.13 11.86 134.49
N ALA A 236 -77.12 11.01 134.68
CA ALA A 236 -76.80 10.43 135.99
C ALA A 236 -76.51 11.51 137.04
N VAL A 237 -75.70 12.52 136.72
CA VAL A 237 -75.42 13.66 137.61
C VAL A 237 -76.68 14.46 137.90
N ALA A 238 -77.52 14.74 136.89
CA ALA A 238 -78.79 15.45 137.08
C ALA A 238 -79.74 14.70 138.01
N VAL A 239 -79.83 13.36 137.89
CA VAL A 239 -80.59 12.49 138.79
C VAL A 239 -80.02 12.56 140.22
N VAL A 240 -78.70 12.47 140.38
CA VAL A 240 -78.05 12.60 141.71
C VAL A 240 -78.32 13.97 142.34
N VAL A 241 -78.22 15.06 141.59
CA VAL A 241 -78.51 16.42 142.08
C VAL A 241 -79.99 16.59 142.47
N LEU A 242 -80.92 15.96 141.74
CA LEU A 242 -82.35 15.93 142.10
C LEU A 242 -82.60 15.15 143.39
N VAL A 243 -81.90 14.04 143.61
CA VAL A 243 -82.00 13.22 144.83
C VAL A 243 -81.40 13.94 146.05
N VAL A 244 -80.33 14.72 145.89
CA VAL A 244 -79.67 15.46 146.99
C VAL A 244 -80.40 16.76 147.37
N LYS A 245 -81.31 17.27 146.51
CA LYS A 245 -82.12 18.48 146.79
C LYS A 245 -83.44 18.19 147.53
N GLN A 246 -83.76 16.94 147.83
CA GLN A 246 -84.87 16.52 148.69
C GLN A 246 -84.38 16.25 150.11
#